data_AF-A0A0V0WLR3-F1
#
_entry.id   AF-A0A0V0WLR3-F1
#
_cell.length_a   1.000
_cell.length_b   1.000
_cell.length_c   1.000
_cell.angle_alpha   90.00
_cell.angle_beta   90.00
_cell.angle_gamma   90.00
#
_symmetry.space_group_name_H-M   'P 1'
#
loop_
_entity.id
_entity.type
_entity.pdbx_description
1 polymer ?
#
loop_
_entity_poly.entity_id
_entity_poly.type
_entity_poly.pdbx_seq_one_letter_code
_entity_poly.pdbx_strand_id
1 'polypeptide(L)'
;MNELELQLFRKDTFPSVLQASLEWSTMEQMCFWNLVSADGVPIEWIQHTIPKLEYPKHVEAMINICLMLGQLKREPGKVLVRQLLSSSEHRFAVNGLSLIHI
;
A
#
# COMPACT_ATOMS: atom_id res chain seq x y z
N MET A 1 -19.53 21.47 -12.29
CA MET A 1 -20.01 21.06 -10.97
C MET A 1 -18.76 20.77 -10.18
N ASN A 2 -18.34 21.69 -9.30
CA ASN A 2 -17.14 21.50 -8.49
C ASN A 2 -17.49 20.49 -7.41
N GLU A 3 -17.17 19.22 -7.64
CA GLU A 3 -17.12 18.27 -6.55
C GLU A 3 -16.10 18.82 -5.55
N LEU A 4 -16.52 18.98 -4.29
CA LEU A 4 -15.62 19.32 -3.20
C LEU A 4 -14.63 18.15 -3.09
N GLU A 5 -13.47 18.28 -3.71
CA GLU A 5 -12.42 17.27 -3.70
C GLU A 5 -11.89 17.20 -2.27
N LEU A 6 -12.44 16.26 -1.48
CA LEU A 6 -12.04 16.05 -0.11
C LEU A 6 -10.74 15.27 -0.10
N GLN A 7 -9.63 15.97 0.11
CA GLN A 7 -8.33 15.33 0.30
C GLN A 7 -8.19 14.83 1.74
N LEU A 8 -8.24 13.52 1.93
CA LEU A 8 -8.19 12.89 3.25
C LEU A 8 -6.76 12.70 3.76
N PHE A 9 -5.83 12.35 2.88
CA PHE A 9 -4.48 12.00 3.25
C PHE A 9 -3.46 13.05 2.77
N ARG A 10 -2.50 13.32 3.66
CA ARG A 10 -1.35 14.20 3.38
C ARG A 10 -0.06 13.43 3.56
N LYS A 11 0.94 13.77 2.76
CA LYS A 11 2.23 13.04 2.69
C LYS A 11 2.94 12.94 4.03
N ASP A 12 2.87 14.01 4.82
CA ASP A 12 3.52 14.16 6.12
C ASP A 12 2.83 13.36 7.22
N THR A 13 1.51 13.23 7.17
CA THR A 13 0.73 12.52 8.20
C THR A 13 0.40 11.08 7.85
N PHE A 14 0.31 10.74 6.55
CA PHE A 14 -0.12 9.43 6.09
C PHE A 14 0.69 8.25 6.67
N PRO A 15 2.05 8.29 6.71
CA PRO A 15 2.82 7.18 7.27
C PRO A 15 2.43 6.82 8.71
N SER A 16 2.08 7.82 9.53
CA SER A 16 1.66 7.60 10.92
C SER A 16 0.30 6.90 11.01
N VAL A 17 -0.64 7.28 10.13
CA VAL A 17 -1.96 6.67 10.04
C VAL A 17 -1.88 5.25 9.50
N LEU A 18 -1.08 5.03 8.44
CA LEU A 18 -0.83 3.70 7.89
C LEU A 18 -0.24 2.76 8.94
N GLN A 19 0.74 3.23 9.73
CA GLN A 19 1.34 2.42 10.78
C GLN A 19 0.34 2.06 11.88
N ALA A 20 -0.53 3.01 12.26
CA ALA A 20 -1.59 2.74 13.23
C ALA A 20 -2.65 1.77 12.67
N SER A 21 -2.99 1.87 11.38
CA SER A 21 -4.01 1.04 10.76
C SER A 21 -3.67 -0.44 10.70
N LEU A 22 -2.38 -0.80 10.80
CA LEU A 22 -1.95 -2.21 10.84
C LEU A 22 -2.44 -2.98 12.07
N GLU A 23 -2.85 -2.27 13.14
CA GLU A 23 -3.42 -2.86 14.35
C GLU A 23 -4.96 -2.76 14.40
N TRP A 24 -5.59 -2.18 13.37
CA TRP A 24 -7.05 -2.06 13.29
C TRP A 24 -7.69 -3.39 12.91
N SER A 25 -9.00 -3.51 13.18
CA SER A 25 -9.78 -4.66 12.76
C SER A 25 -9.88 -4.76 11.23
N THR A 26 -10.18 -5.96 10.71
CA THR A 26 -10.36 -6.19 9.27
C THR A 26 -11.32 -5.20 8.62
N MET A 27 -12.48 -4.93 9.24
CA MET A 27 -13.46 -3.99 8.68
C MET A 27 -12.88 -2.56 8.58
N GLU A 28 -12.19 -2.10 9.63
CA GLU A 28 -11.57 -0.78 9.65
C GLU A 28 -10.44 -0.67 8.61
N GLN A 29 -9.62 -1.72 8.45
CA GLN A 29 -8.60 -1.77 7.41
C GLN A 29 -9.21 -1.77 6.01
N MET A 30 -10.30 -2.51 5.78
CA MET A 30 -11.03 -2.49 4.50
C MET A 30 -11.55 -1.09 4.18
N CYS A 31 -12.18 -0.42 5.14
CA CYS A 31 -12.63 0.97 4.98
C CYS A 31 -11.46 1.91 4.69
N PHE A 32 -10.37 1.80 5.47
CA PHE A 32 -9.16 2.59 5.28
C PHE A 32 -8.61 2.45 3.86
N TRP A 33 -8.36 1.23 3.40
CA TRP A 33 -7.78 1.00 2.09
C TRP A 33 -8.68 1.43 0.92
N ASN A 34 -10.01 1.34 1.08
CA ASN A 34 -10.95 1.92 0.11
C ASN A 34 -10.79 3.45 0.02
N LEU A 35 -10.61 4.13 1.15
CA LEU A 35 -10.35 5.57 1.18
C LEU A 35 -8.98 5.90 0.59
N VAL A 36 -7.93 5.13 0.89
CA VAL A 36 -6.59 5.30 0.33
C VAL A 36 -6.62 5.20 -1.20
N SER A 37 -7.37 4.24 -1.72
CA SER A 37 -7.57 4.09 -3.16
C SER A 37 -8.37 5.24 -3.77
N ALA A 38 -9.44 5.69 -3.10
CA ALA A 38 -10.29 6.77 -3.60
C ALA A 38 -9.59 8.14 -3.61
N ASP A 39 -8.76 8.42 -2.59
CA ASP A 39 -7.95 9.65 -2.46
C ASP A 39 -6.71 9.63 -3.39
N GLY A 40 -6.47 8.52 -4.11
CA GLY A 40 -5.37 8.40 -5.06
C GLY A 40 -3.98 8.41 -4.43
N VAL A 41 -3.85 7.87 -3.20
CA VAL A 41 -2.58 7.87 -2.48
C VAL A 41 -1.51 7.11 -3.28
N PRO A 42 -0.34 7.72 -3.53
CA PRO A 42 0.71 7.09 -4.31
C PRO A 42 1.44 6.00 -3.52
N ILE A 43 1.82 4.90 -4.19
CA ILE A 43 2.51 3.76 -3.58
C ILE A 43 3.83 4.16 -2.90
N GLU A 44 4.46 5.26 -3.34
CA GLU A 44 5.70 5.77 -2.77
C GLU A 44 5.56 6.18 -1.31
N TRP A 45 4.34 6.49 -0.85
CA TRP A 45 4.08 6.82 0.56
C TRP A 45 4.00 5.57 1.43
N ILE A 46 3.75 4.40 0.84
CA ILE A 46 3.53 3.12 1.53
C ILE A 46 4.77 2.22 1.46
N GLN A 47 5.61 2.36 0.43
CA GLN A 47 6.70 1.44 0.10
C GLN A 47 7.66 1.11 1.26
N HIS A 48 7.84 2.02 2.21
CA HIS A 48 8.71 1.83 3.38
C HIS A 48 8.15 0.85 4.43
N THR A 49 6.85 0.57 4.36
CA THR A 49 6.14 -0.37 5.23
C THR A 49 6.22 -1.81 4.73
N ILE A 50 6.42 -2.00 3.42
CA ILE A 50 6.45 -3.31 2.74
C ILE A 50 7.34 -4.33 3.49
N PRO A 51 8.58 -4.02 3.90
CA PRO A 51 9.43 -5.01 4.57
C PRO A 51 8.98 -5.40 5.98
N LYS A 52 8.06 -4.66 6.58
CA LYS A 52 7.57 -4.86 7.96
C LYS A 52 6.24 -5.63 7.99
N LEU A 53 5.68 -5.96 6.82
CA LEU A 53 4.44 -6.71 6.74
C LEU A 53 4.70 -8.16 7.10
N GLU A 54 3.77 -8.77 7.81
CA GLU A 54 3.91 -10.11 8.40
C GLU A 54 2.59 -10.85 8.15
N TYR A 55 2.68 -12.07 7.63
CA TYR A 55 1.52 -12.93 7.49
C TYR A 55 1.33 -13.77 8.76
N PRO A 56 0.09 -13.93 9.29
CA PRO A 56 -1.18 -13.44 8.74
C PRO A 56 -1.59 -12.04 9.23
N LYS A 57 -0.77 -11.39 10.06
CA LYS A 57 -1.15 -10.18 10.79
C LYS A 57 -1.56 -9.00 9.90
N HIS A 58 -0.90 -8.83 8.75
CA HIS A 58 -1.08 -7.65 7.89
C HIS A 58 -1.70 -7.99 6.53
N VAL A 59 -2.57 -9.00 6.47
CA VAL A 59 -3.09 -9.54 5.21
C VAL A 59 -3.86 -8.50 4.38
N GLU A 60 -4.67 -7.64 5.00
CA GLU A 60 -5.43 -6.59 4.32
C GLU A 60 -4.50 -5.57 3.68
N ALA A 61 -3.44 -5.14 4.38
CA ALA A 61 -2.42 -4.25 3.83
C ALA A 61 -1.68 -4.89 2.65
N MET A 62 -1.30 -6.16 2.77
CA MET A 62 -0.61 -6.89 1.70
C MET A 62 -1.48 -7.03 0.44
N ILE A 63 -2.76 -7.37 0.60
CA ILE A 63 -3.72 -7.45 -0.51
C ILE A 63 -3.85 -6.10 -1.22
N ASN A 64 -4.07 -5.03 -0.46
CA ASN A 64 -4.28 -3.71 -1.05
C ASN A 64 -3.02 -3.16 -1.72
N ILE A 65 -1.84 -3.41 -1.16
CA ILE A 65 -0.57 -3.08 -1.82
C ILE A 65 -0.46 -3.83 -3.15
N CYS A 66 -0.78 -5.13 -3.21
CA CYS A 66 -0.81 -5.87 -4.48
C CYS A 66 -1.79 -5.24 -5.49
N LEU A 67 -2.98 -4.84 -5.06
CA LEU A 67 -3.95 -4.16 -5.94
C LEU A 67 -3.38 -2.85 -6.48
N MET A 68 -2.74 -2.04 -5.65
CA MET A 68 -2.08 -0.80 -6.06
C MET A 68 -0.95 -1.06 -7.06
N LEU A 69 -0.14 -2.10 -6.83
CA LEU A 69 0.94 -2.51 -7.74
C LEU A 69 0.41 -2.91 -9.11
N GLY A 70 -0.66 -3.72 -9.17
CA GLY A 70 -1.28 -4.14 -10.43
C GLY A 70 -1.98 -3.02 -11.21
N GLN A 71 -2.23 -1.88 -10.57
CA GLN A 71 -2.81 -0.68 -11.19
C GLN A 71 -1.76 0.36 -11.59
N LEU A 72 -0.47 0.08 -11.38
CA LEU A 72 0.60 1.01 -11.76
C LEU A 72 0.60 1.23 -13.27
N LYS A 73 0.38 2.49 -13.69
CA LYS A 73 0.43 2.91 -15.10
C LYS A 73 1.85 3.24 -15.58
N ARG A 74 2.83 3.25 -14.67
CA ARG A 74 4.22 3.65 -14.92
C ARG A 74 5.18 2.60 -14.39
N GLU A 75 6.41 2.62 -14.89
CA GLU A 75 7.47 1.75 -14.37
C GLU A 75 7.68 1.95 -12.86
N PRO A 76 7.88 0.86 -12.11
CA PRO A 76 8.11 0.91 -10.68
C PRO A 76 9.46 1.59 -10.39
N GLY A 77 9.48 2.48 -9.39
CA GLY A 77 10.72 3.09 -8.92
C GLY A 77 11.67 2.04 -8.31
N LYS A 78 12.99 2.22 -8.47
CA LYS A 78 14.01 1.31 -7.90
C LYS A 78 13.85 1.09 -6.39
N VAL A 79 13.37 2.10 -5.67
CA VAL A 79 13.10 2.00 -4.23
C VAL A 79 12.01 0.98 -3.97
N LEU A 80 10.88 1.06 -4.68
CA LEU A 80 9.76 0.12 -4.52
C LEU A 80 10.19 -1.33 -4.76
N VAL A 81 10.93 -1.58 -5.86
CA VAL A 81 11.49 -2.90 -6.17
C VAL A 81 12.39 -3.40 -5.04
N ARG A 82 13.28 -2.54 -4.52
CA ARG A 82 14.15 -2.89 -3.39
C ARG A 82 13.36 -3.20 -2.13
N GLN A 83 12.29 -2.47 -1.83
CA GLN A 83 11.45 -2.72 -0.65
C GLN A 83 10.72 -4.06 -0.77
N LEU A 84 10.18 -4.40 -1.95
CA LEU A 84 9.59 -5.71 -2.21
C LEU A 84 10.62 -6.84 -2.01
N LEU A 85 11.83 -6.69 -2.55
CA LEU A 85 12.91 -7.68 -2.38
C LEU A 85 13.41 -7.79 -0.94
N SER A 86 13.20 -6.76 -0.12
CA SER A 86 13.60 -6.75 1.31
C SER A 86 12.52 -7.33 2.23
N SER A 87 11.34 -7.67 1.70
CA SER A 87 10.26 -8.27 2.47
C SER A 87 10.60 -9.69 2.93
N SER A 88 10.42 -9.94 4.22
CA SER A 88 10.48 -11.30 4.80
C SER A 88 9.36 -12.19 4.29
N GLU A 89 8.25 -11.60 3.85
CA GLU A 89 7.10 -12.31 3.29
C GLU A 89 7.31 -12.63 1.81
N HIS A 90 7.99 -13.76 1.52
CA HIS A 90 8.43 -14.12 0.18
C HIS A 90 7.29 -14.26 -0.84
N ARG A 91 6.16 -14.87 -0.46
CA ARG A 91 5.02 -15.05 -1.39
C ARG A 91 4.43 -13.71 -1.81
N PHE A 92 4.30 -12.79 -0.86
CA PHE A 92 3.84 -11.44 -1.13
C PHE A 92 4.83 -10.67 -2.00
N ALA A 93 6.13 -10.77 -1.70
CA ALA A 93 7.17 -10.15 -2.51
C ALA A 93 7.12 -10.63 -3.97
N VAL A 94 7.06 -11.95 -4.18
CA VAL A 94 6.99 -12.55 -5.54
C VAL A 94 5.73 -12.11 -6.27
N ASN A 95 4.56 -12.15 -5.61
CA ASN A 95 3.31 -11.68 -6.21
C ASN A 95 3.39 -10.18 -6.58
N GLY A 96 3.91 -9.34 -5.67
CA GLY A 96 4.11 -7.92 -5.94
C GLY A 96 5.03 -7.65 -7.12
N LEU A 97 6.15 -8.38 -7.22
CA LEU A 97 7.08 -8.29 -8.35
C LEU A 97 6.43 -8.73 -9.68
N SER A 98 5.59 -9.78 -9.65
CA SER A 98 4.88 -10.25 -10.86
C SER A 98 3.88 -9.23 -11.40
N LEU A 99 3.32 -8.40 -10.52
CA LEU A 99 2.31 -7.39 -10.88
C LEU A 99 2.92 -6.12 -11.48
N ILE A 100 4.22 -5.88 -11.28
CA ILE A 100 4.90 -4.67 -11.78
C ILE A 100 5.68 -4.88 -13.08
N HIS A 101 5.56 -6.05 -13.71
CA HIS A 101 6.19 -6.46 -14.97
C HIS A 101 7.69 -6.11 -15.11
N ILE A 102 8.54 -7.13 -14.89
CA ILE A 102 9.78 -7.35 -15.66
C ILE A 102 9.44 -8.39 -16.73
#